data_AF-A0A931BVB8-F1
#
_entry.id   AF-A0A931BVB8-F1
#
_cell.length_a   1.000
_cell.length_b   1.000
_cell.length_c   1.000
_cell.angle_alpha   90.00
_cell.angle_beta   90.00
_cell.angle_gamma   90.00
#
_symmetry.space_group_name_H-M   'P 1'
#
loop_
_entity.id
_entity.type
_entity.pdbx_description
1 polymer ?
#
loop_
_entity_poly.entity_id
_entity_poly.type
_entity_poly.pdbx_seq_one_letter_code
_entity_poly.pdbx_strand_id
1 'polypeptide(L)'
;MKPNGAGTPIKVNGSGIDLGETLPHEVQAKLMHVVGRYFDCLNHGTVGFTREGHSCGCTINVHVGNLKMIIAEGSATNCHLAFGQALANVEKQLHRRRRRMADGSRIQPPSRALA
;
A
#
# COMPACT_ATOMS: atom_id res chain seq x y z
N MET A 1 6.63 2.94 -23.64
CA MET A 1 6.43 3.73 -22.40
C MET A 1 7.41 3.19 -21.36
N LYS A 2 8.43 3.96 -20.96
CA LYS A 2 9.55 3.44 -20.15
C LYS A 2 9.20 3.46 -18.65
N PRO A 3 9.48 2.41 -17.87
CA PRO A 3 9.82 2.59 -16.47
C PRO A 3 11.35 2.70 -16.40
N ASN A 4 11.87 3.92 -16.58
CA ASN A 4 13.23 4.25 -16.14
C ASN A 4 13.12 4.58 -14.64
N GLY A 5 13.82 3.83 -13.79
CA GLY A 5 13.84 4.08 -12.36
C GLY A 5 14.53 2.96 -11.59
N ALA A 6 15.85 2.87 -11.70
CA ALA A 6 16.69 2.20 -10.70
C ALA A 6 16.80 3.07 -9.42
N GLY A 7 15.66 3.50 -8.89
CA GLY A 7 15.52 4.29 -7.68
C GLY A 7 14.32 3.76 -6.92
N THR A 8 14.42 3.72 -5.59
CA THR A 8 13.43 3.16 -4.68
C THR A 8 12.00 3.30 -5.22
N PRO A 9 11.26 2.20 -5.42
CA PRO A 9 9.98 2.23 -6.15
C PRO A 9 8.87 3.01 -5.42
N ILE A 10 9.16 3.65 -4.29
CA ILE A 10 8.23 4.38 -3.44
C ILE A 10 8.54 5.88 -3.54
N LYS A 11 7.55 6.65 -3.97
CA LYS A 11 7.59 8.12 -3.98
C LYS A 11 6.78 8.67 -2.82
N VAL A 12 7.28 9.73 -2.18
CA VAL A 12 6.56 10.43 -1.11
C VAL A 12 6.35 11.89 -1.53
N ASN A 13 5.12 12.36 -1.46
CA ASN A 13 4.69 13.69 -1.86
C ASN A 13 4.00 14.37 -0.67
N GLY A 14 4.31 15.64 -0.42
CA GLY A 14 3.65 16.47 0.58
C GLY A 14 2.96 17.66 -0.06
N SER A 15 1.66 17.81 0.18
CA SER A 15 0.84 18.93 -0.30
C SER A 15 0.39 19.76 0.90
N GLY A 16 0.95 20.97 1.02
CA GLY A 16 0.67 21.88 2.13
C GLY A 16 1.28 21.45 3.47
N ILE A 17 2.29 20.58 3.43
CA ILE A 17 3.02 20.15 4.62
C ILE A 17 4.50 19.96 4.33
N ASP A 18 5.32 20.38 5.29
CA ASP A 18 6.75 20.12 5.29
C ASP A 18 7.03 18.75 5.90
N LEU A 19 7.45 17.80 5.06
CA LEU A 19 7.74 16.42 5.48
C LEU A 19 9.18 16.27 6.01
N GLY A 20 10.06 17.24 5.72
CA GLY A 20 11.50 17.07 5.87
C GLY A 20 12.03 15.82 5.14
N GLU A 21 13.21 15.35 5.54
CA GLU A 21 13.84 14.15 4.97
C GLU A 21 13.62 12.89 5.83
N THR A 22 13.39 13.06 7.13
CA THR A 22 13.22 11.96 8.09
C THR A 22 11.91 11.20 7.87
N LEU A 23 10.79 11.91 7.72
CA LEU A 23 9.47 11.29 7.60
C LEU A 23 9.33 10.44 6.33
N PRO A 24 9.73 10.92 5.13
CA PRO A 24 9.73 10.10 3.93
C PRO A 24 10.58 8.83 4.07
N HIS A 25 11.74 8.92 4.73
CA HIS A 25 12.63 7.76 4.92
C HIS A 25 12.00 6.70 5.83
N GLU A 26 11.42 7.11 6.97
CA GLU A 26 10.67 6.20 7.84
C GLU A 26 9.46 5.58 7.15
N VAL A 27 8.72 6.38 6.39
CA VAL A 27 7.54 5.96 5.62
C VAL A 27 7.92 4.90 4.58
N GLN A 28 8.98 5.15 3.82
CA GLN A 28 9.49 4.20 2.84
C GLN A 28 9.93 2.89 3.50
N ALA A 29 10.73 2.95 4.56
CA ALA A 29 11.19 1.76 5.26
C ALA A 29 10.04 0.92 5.82
N LYS A 30 9.06 1.56 6.49
CA LYS A 30 7.88 0.86 7.04
C LYS A 30 7.00 0.28 5.93
N LEU A 31 6.76 1.01 4.85
CA LEU A 31 5.94 0.53 3.74
C LEU A 31 6.61 -0.65 3.03
N MET A 32 7.92 -0.59 2.77
CA MET A 32 8.69 -1.71 2.21
C MET A 32 8.61 -2.94 3.12
N HIS A 33 8.77 -2.76 4.43
CA HIS A 33 8.72 -3.86 5.39
C HIS A 33 7.35 -4.56 5.39
N VAL A 34 6.26 -3.78 5.42
CA VAL A 34 4.90 -4.35 5.39
C VAL A 34 4.62 -5.04 4.07
N VAL A 35 4.94 -4.40 2.92
CA VAL A 35 4.69 -5.04 1.62
C VAL A 35 5.52 -6.31 1.47
N GLY A 36 6.81 -6.27 1.81
CA GLY A 36 7.71 -7.43 1.75
C GLY A 36 7.23 -8.62 2.57
N ARG A 37 6.47 -8.39 3.66
CA ARG A 37 5.85 -9.47 4.45
C ARG A 37 4.76 -10.25 3.69
N TYR A 38 4.12 -9.63 2.71
CA TYR A 38 3.02 -10.25 1.94
C TYR A 38 3.40 -10.58 0.51
N PHE A 39 4.26 -9.78 -0.11
CA PHE A 39 4.65 -9.88 -1.51
C PHE A 39 6.12 -9.48 -1.71
N ASP A 40 6.88 -10.33 -2.40
CA ASP A 40 8.31 -10.10 -2.65
C ASP A 40 8.60 -9.03 -3.72
N CYS A 41 7.61 -8.68 -4.56
CA CYS A 41 7.81 -7.77 -5.69
C CYS A 41 6.91 -6.52 -5.62
N LEU A 42 7.43 -5.41 -5.09
CA LEU A 42 6.79 -4.10 -5.18
C LEU A 42 7.19 -3.41 -6.48
N ASN A 43 6.21 -3.16 -7.35
CA ASN A 43 6.46 -2.49 -8.64
C ASN A 43 6.55 -0.98 -8.47
N HIS A 44 5.57 -0.39 -7.77
CA HIS A 44 5.49 1.05 -7.59
C HIS A 44 4.67 1.40 -6.35
N GLY A 45 5.09 2.41 -5.60
CA GLY A 45 4.39 2.97 -4.46
C GLY A 45 4.39 4.49 -4.52
N THR A 46 3.31 5.12 -4.09
CA THR A 46 3.21 6.57 -3.94
C THR A 46 2.48 6.88 -2.65
N VAL A 47 3.09 7.68 -1.79
CA VAL A 47 2.51 8.16 -0.54
C VAL A 47 2.31 9.66 -0.67
N GLY A 48 1.06 10.10 -0.65
CA GLY A 48 0.70 11.51 -0.57
C GLY A 48 0.38 11.88 0.87
N PHE A 49 0.90 13.01 1.33
CA PHE A 49 0.48 13.66 2.56
C PHE A 49 -0.21 14.97 2.21
N THR A 50 -1.33 15.25 2.85
CA THR A 50 -2.12 16.47 2.67
C THR A 50 -2.40 17.10 4.03
N ARG A 51 -2.34 18.42 4.11
CA ARG A 51 -2.77 19.15 5.31
C ARG A 51 -4.25 19.50 5.19
N GLU A 52 -5.10 18.93 6.04
CA GLU A 52 -6.53 19.24 6.12
C GLU A 52 -6.82 20.00 7.42
N GLY A 53 -6.57 21.32 7.40
CA GLY A 53 -6.74 22.21 8.55
C GLY A 53 -5.91 21.79 9.76
N HIS A 54 -6.60 21.27 10.79
CA HIS A 54 -6.00 20.82 12.05
C HIS A 54 -5.54 19.35 12.01
N SER A 55 -5.91 18.62 10.96
CA SER A 55 -5.54 17.22 10.73
C SER A 55 -4.59 17.06 9.54
N CYS A 56 -3.86 15.96 9.54
CA CYS A 56 -3.02 15.50 8.44
C CYS A 56 -3.70 14.30 7.76
N GLY A 57 -3.89 14.39 6.45
CA GLY A 57 -4.30 13.30 5.59
C GLY A 57 -3.09 12.57 5.00
N CYS A 58 -3.19 11.26 4.85
CA CYS A 58 -2.20 10.42 4.20
C CYS A 58 -2.91 9.46 3.24
N THR A 59 -2.43 9.41 2.00
CA THR A 59 -2.93 8.55 0.94
C THR A 59 -1.80 7.67 0.45
N ILE A 60 -1.91 6.36 0.61
CA ILE A 60 -0.93 5.38 0.16
C ILE A 60 -1.48 4.62 -1.04
N ASN A 61 -0.74 4.66 -2.14
CA ASN A 61 -1.00 3.92 -3.37
C ASN A 61 0.12 2.92 -3.59
N VAL A 62 -0.20 1.63 -3.74
CA VAL A 62 0.80 0.59 -3.96
C VAL A 62 0.37 -0.33 -5.08
N HIS A 63 1.29 -0.63 -5.98
CA HIS A 63 1.16 -1.60 -7.06
C HIS A 63 2.19 -2.71 -6.85
N VAL A 64 1.70 -3.94 -6.81
CA VAL A 64 2.46 -5.15 -6.50
C VAL A 64 2.20 -6.19 -7.59
N GLY A 65 3.24 -6.67 -8.25
CA GLY A 65 3.14 -7.65 -9.34
C GLY A 65 2.04 -7.30 -10.36
N ASN A 66 1.16 -8.26 -10.66
CA ASN A 66 0.04 -8.08 -11.58
C ASN A 66 -1.29 -7.75 -10.85
N LEU A 67 -1.24 -7.42 -9.56
CA LEU A 67 -2.46 -7.03 -8.83
C LEU A 67 -2.88 -5.62 -9.23
N LYS A 68 -4.19 -5.35 -9.16
CA LYS A 68 -4.72 -3.97 -9.26
C LYS A 68 -4.01 -3.05 -8.26
N MET A 69 -3.99 -1.75 -8.51
CA MET A 69 -3.51 -0.78 -7.54
C MET A 69 -4.27 -0.92 -6.21
N ILE A 70 -3.56 -0.87 -5.09
CA ILE A 70 -4.09 -0.83 -3.72
C ILE A 70 -4.02 0.62 -3.29
N ILE A 71 -5.15 1.18 -2.91
CA ILE A 71 -5.25 2.57 -2.47
C ILE A 71 -5.83 2.54 -1.07
N ALA A 72 -5.18 3.24 -0.15
CA ALA A 72 -5.61 3.37 1.21
C ALA A 72 -5.37 4.79 1.70
N GLU A 73 -6.30 5.28 2.51
CA GLU A 73 -6.25 6.62 3.07
C GLU A 73 -6.33 6.54 4.59
N GLY A 74 -5.83 7.57 5.26
CA GLY A 74 -5.87 7.72 6.70
C GLY A 74 -5.74 9.18 7.08
N SER A 75 -6.50 9.61 8.07
CA SER A 75 -6.53 11.00 8.54
C SER A 75 -6.39 11.02 10.05
N ALA A 76 -5.47 11.83 10.56
CA ALA A 76 -5.25 11.94 12.00
C ALA A 76 -4.72 13.32 12.39
N THR A 77 -4.63 13.59 13.68
CA THR A 77 -4.11 14.86 14.20
C THR A 77 -2.64 15.11 13.82
N ASN A 78 -1.87 14.06 13.55
CA ASN A 78 -0.45 14.14 13.16
C ASN A 78 -0.15 13.19 11.99
N CYS A 79 0.83 13.53 11.16
CA CYS A 79 1.15 12.79 9.94
C CYS A 79 1.72 11.41 10.19
N HIS A 80 2.46 11.23 11.29
CA HIS A 80 2.88 9.90 11.72
C HIS A 80 1.67 8.99 12.02
N LEU A 81 0.63 9.55 12.66
CA LEU A 81 -0.60 8.81 12.97
C LEU A 81 -1.43 8.56 11.72
N ALA A 82 -1.53 9.56 10.83
CA ALA A 82 -2.25 9.44 9.56
C ALA A 82 -1.62 8.35 8.67
N PHE A 83 -0.29 8.33 8.61
CA PHE A 83 0.46 7.28 7.94
C PHE A 83 0.21 5.91 8.58
N GLY A 84 0.23 5.80 9.91
CA GLY A 84 -0.06 4.54 10.60
C GLY A 84 -1.45 4.00 10.27
N GLN A 85 -2.47 4.87 10.21
CA GLN A 85 -3.82 4.47 9.81
C GLN A 85 -3.89 4.02 8.35
N ALA A 86 -3.30 4.79 7.43
CA ALA A 86 -3.25 4.44 6.02
C ALA A 86 -2.51 3.10 5.82
N LEU A 87 -1.40 2.89 6.52
CA LEU A 87 -0.61 1.65 6.45
C LEU A 87 -1.40 0.43 6.96
N ALA A 88 -2.12 0.57 8.08
CA ALA A 88 -2.99 -0.51 8.57
C ALA A 88 -4.10 -0.87 7.58
N ASN A 89 -4.61 0.13 6.84
CA ASN A 89 -5.59 -0.09 5.78
C ASN A 89 -4.97 -0.81 4.57
N VAL A 90 -3.74 -0.46 4.17
CA VAL A 90 -2.98 -1.20 3.15
C VAL A 90 -2.76 -2.65 3.57
N GLU A 91 -2.29 -2.88 4.79
CA GLU A 91 -2.02 -4.22 5.34
C GLU A 91 -3.28 -5.10 5.31
N LYS A 92 -4.43 -4.56 5.72
CA LYS A 92 -5.72 -5.24 5.63
C LYS A 92 -6.07 -5.61 4.19
N GLN A 93 -5.83 -4.71 3.23
CA GLN A 93 -6.11 -4.99 1.82
C GLN A 93 -5.16 -6.03 1.23
N LEU A 94 -3.86 -5.96 1.54
CA LEU A 94 -2.87 -6.98 1.14
C LEU A 94 -3.27 -8.35 1.68
N HIS A 95 -3.61 -8.43 2.97
CA HIS A 95 -4.08 -9.66 3.60
C HIS A 95 -5.36 -10.20 2.93
N ARG A 96 -6.37 -9.33 2.71
CA ARG A 96 -7.61 -9.71 2.01
C ARG A 96 -7.35 -10.22 0.60
N ARG A 97 -6.46 -9.58 -0.15
CA ARG A 97 -6.12 -9.97 -1.53
C ARG A 97 -5.35 -11.27 -1.59
N ARG A 98 -4.35 -11.46 -0.71
CA ARG A 98 -3.67 -12.74 -0.55
C ARG A 98 -4.65 -13.87 -0.22
N ARG A 99 -5.59 -13.61 0.71
CA ARG A 99 -6.64 -14.58 1.05
C ARG A 99 -7.54 -14.92 -0.14
N ARG A 100 -7.98 -13.92 -0.93
CA ARG A 100 -8.80 -14.16 -2.14
C ARG A 100 -8.08 -15.02 -3.18
N MET A 101 -6.76 -14.85 -3.34
CA MET A 101 -5.97 -15.70 -4.23
C MET A 101 -5.87 -17.15 -3.73
N ALA A 102 -5.70 -17.34 -2.43
CA ALA A 102 -5.69 -18.68 -1.83
C ALA A 102 -7.07 -19.37 -1.92
N ASP A 103 -8.15 -18.63 -1.74
CA ASP A 103 -9.52 -19.15 -1.74
C ASP A 103 -10.05 -19.45 -3.15
N GLY A 104 -9.67 -18.63 -4.15
CA GLY A 104 -10.02 -18.87 -5.56
C GLY A 104 -9.42 -20.15 -6.16
N SER A 105 -8.40 -20.72 -5.52
CA SER A 105 -7.85 -22.02 -5.89
C SER A 105 -8.65 -23.21 -5.33
N ARG A 106 -9.69 -22.97 -4.50
CA ARG A 106 -10.38 -24.03 -3.74
C ARG A 106 -11.83 -24.29 -4.16
N ILE A 107 -12.37 -23.55 -5.12
CA ILE A 107 -13.75 -23.73 -5.60
C ILE A 107 -13.75 -24.46 -6.94
N GLN A 108 -13.41 -25.74 -6.91
CA GLN A 108 -13.96 -26.69 -7.88
C GLN A 108 -14.45 -27.89 -7.06
N PRO A 109 -15.75 -27.99 -6.72
CA PRO A 109 -16.29 -29.27 -6.31
C PRO A 109 -16.08 -30.24 -7.50
N PRO A 110 -15.60 -31.47 -7.28
CA PRO A 110 -15.43 -32.42 -8.36
C PRO A 110 -16.78 -32.58 -9.04
N SER A 111 -16.82 -32.34 -10.34
CA SER A 111 -17.97 -32.63 -11.19
C SER A 111 -18.32 -34.10 -10.97
N ARG A 112 -19.33 -34.34 -10.15
CA ARG A 112 -19.85 -35.66 -9.84
C ARG A 112 -20.59 -36.14 -11.08
N ALA A 113 -19.85 -36.70 -12.02
CA ALA A 113 -20.37 -37.57 -13.05
C ALA A 113 -20.88 -38.85 -12.35
N LEU A 114 -22.19 -38.97 -12.24
CA LEU A 114 -22.93 -40.24 -12.13
C LEU A 114 -23.92 -40.14 -13.30
N ALA A 115 -23.74 -40.90 -14.39
CA ALA A 115 -23.89 -42.36 -14.51
C ALA A 115 -25.30 -42.79 -14.12
#